data_AF-A0A1D8P5E8-F1
#
_entry.id   AF-A0A1D8P5E8-F1
#
_cell.length_a   1.000
_cell.length_b   1.000
_cell.length_c   1.000
_cell.angle_alpha   90.00
_cell.angle_beta   90.00
_cell.angle_gamma   90.00
#
_symmetry.space_group_name_H-M   'P 1'
#
loop_
_entity.id
_entity.type
_entity.pdbx_description
1 polymer ?
#
loop_
_entity_poly.entity_id
_entity_poly.type
_entity_poly.pdbx_seq_one_letter_code
_entity_poly.pdbx_strand_id
1 'polypeptide(L)'
;MVLSERLDNAIQKLYVAFHNDTLIPECSKQCAVGNICDNTDSWKHLTDIHGSSQLNYVGLVHQRLGRKFYGYSPIELLKIETIFLKGCGFSIPYNHKTKKPIKTTSKDILFDGLCAVISYLCELDDVDNVMDYSKLFEFENTSKNKV
;
A
#
# COMPACT_ATOMS: atom_id res chain seq x y z
N MET A 1 -19.01 8.25 6.86
CA MET A 1 -17.53 8.40 6.84
C MET A 1 -17.19 9.32 5.68
N VAL A 2 -16.41 10.37 5.92
CA VAL A 2 -15.92 11.25 4.85
C VAL A 2 -14.45 10.94 4.68
N LEU A 3 -14.08 10.33 3.55
CA LEU A 3 -12.68 10.08 3.23
C LEU A 3 -12.02 11.38 2.75
N SER A 4 -10.73 11.55 3.02
CA SER A 4 -9.97 12.64 2.41
C SER A 4 -9.90 12.42 0.90
N GLU A 5 -9.87 13.51 0.12
CA GLU A 5 -9.77 13.43 -1.35
C GLU A 5 -8.53 12.64 -1.79
N ARG A 6 -7.42 12.75 -1.03
CA ARG A 6 -6.20 11.97 -1.25
C ARG A 6 -6.45 10.46 -1.09
N LEU A 7 -7.11 10.07 -0.01
CA LEU A 7 -7.38 8.67 0.32
C LEU A 7 -8.37 8.04 -0.66
N ASP A 8 -9.49 8.71 -0.94
CA ASP A 8 -10.52 8.23 -1.86
C ASP A 8 -9.93 8.02 -3.27
N ASN A 9 -9.16 8.99 -3.78
CA ASN A 9 -8.47 8.86 -5.06
C ASN A 9 -7.46 7.69 -5.08
N ALA A 10 -6.71 7.48 -3.98
CA ALA A 10 -5.76 6.38 -3.91
C ALA A 10 -6.46 5.01 -3.92
N ILE A 11 -7.53 4.86 -3.13
CA ILE A 11 -8.33 3.62 -3.08
C ILE A 11 -8.95 3.33 -4.44
N GLN A 12 -9.57 4.33 -5.08
CA GLN A 12 -10.16 4.17 -6.41
C GLN A 12 -9.13 3.71 -7.46
N LYS A 13 -7.95 4.34 -7.50
CA LYS A 13 -6.87 3.96 -8.42
C LYS A 13 -6.39 2.53 -8.20
N LEU A 14 -6.20 2.13 -6.93
CA LEU A 14 -5.77 0.78 -6.58
C LEU A 14 -6.84 -0.27 -6.92
N TYR A 15 -8.11 0.05 -6.66
CA TYR A 15 -9.24 -0.82 -6.99
C TYR A 15 -9.36 -1.03 -8.51
N VAL A 16 -9.31 0.05 -9.29
CA VAL A 16 -9.31 -0.03 -10.76
C VAL A 16 -8.13 -0.85 -11.26
N ALA A 17 -6.93 -0.65 -10.71
CA ALA A 17 -5.75 -1.40 -11.11
C ALA A 17 -5.85 -2.89 -10.79
N PHE A 18 -6.40 -3.25 -9.62
CA PHE A 18 -6.63 -4.63 -9.23
C PHE A 18 -7.63 -5.33 -10.16
N HIS A 19 -8.76 -4.68 -10.46
CA HIS A 19 -9.79 -5.26 -11.33
C HIS A 19 -9.39 -5.36 -12.81
N ASN A 20 -8.52 -4.46 -13.28
CA ASN A 20 -8.01 -4.48 -14.65
C ASN A 20 -6.75 -5.32 -14.83
N ASP A 21 -6.33 -6.09 -13.82
CA ASP A 21 -5.11 -6.90 -13.84
C ASP A 21 -3.82 -6.07 -14.13
N THR A 22 -3.82 -4.79 -13.73
CA THR A 22 -2.69 -3.87 -13.87
C THR A 22 -2.00 -3.52 -12.53
N LEU A 23 -2.35 -4.22 -11.45
CA LEU A 23 -1.65 -4.13 -10.16
C LEU A 23 -0.53 -5.19 -10.10
N ILE A 24 0.70 -4.78 -10.39
CA ILE A 24 1.87 -5.66 -10.61
C ILE A 24 2.98 -5.34 -9.59
N PRO A 25 3.28 -6.23 -8.63
CA PRO A 25 4.31 -6.03 -7.60
C PRO A 25 5.69 -5.68 -8.13
N GLU A 26 6.13 -6.33 -9.21
CA GLU A 26 7.50 -6.17 -9.73
C GLU A 26 7.67 -4.95 -10.65
N CYS A 27 6.61 -4.18 -10.92
CA CYS A 27 6.65 -3.06 -11.88
C CYS A 27 6.57 -1.72 -11.15
N SER A 28 7.61 -0.89 -11.22
CA SER A 28 7.62 0.42 -10.52
C SER A 28 6.53 1.40 -10.98
N LYS A 29 5.91 1.17 -12.14
CA LYS A 29 4.77 1.96 -12.66
C LYS A 29 3.40 1.38 -12.29
N GLN A 30 3.33 0.09 -12.00
CA GLN A 30 2.09 -0.66 -11.85
C GLN A 30 1.98 -1.36 -10.49
N CYS A 31 2.95 -1.20 -9.60
CA CYS A 31 2.83 -1.52 -8.18
C CYS A 31 1.84 -0.58 -7.49
N ALA A 32 1.61 -0.77 -6.20
CA ALA A 32 0.70 0.08 -5.43
C ALA A 32 1.10 1.57 -5.53
N VAL A 33 2.38 1.89 -5.32
CA VAL A 33 2.85 3.28 -5.39
C VAL A 33 2.74 3.83 -6.80
N GLY A 34 3.12 3.04 -7.80
CA GLY A 34 3.01 3.42 -9.21
C GLY A 34 1.59 3.80 -9.60
N ASN A 35 0.59 2.99 -9.23
CA ASN A 35 -0.82 3.30 -9.53
C ASN A 35 -1.32 4.55 -8.78
N ILE A 36 -0.96 4.73 -7.51
CA ILE A 36 -1.33 5.95 -6.75
C ILE A 36 -0.74 7.21 -7.43
N CYS A 37 0.49 7.09 -7.95
CA CYS A 37 1.25 8.15 -8.60
C CYS A 37 1.09 8.18 -10.13
N ASP A 38 -0.12 7.92 -10.65
CA ASP A 38 -0.48 7.98 -12.08
C ASP A 38 0.46 7.20 -13.02
N ASN A 39 0.81 5.99 -12.61
CA ASN A 39 1.71 5.09 -13.32
C ASN A 39 3.10 5.68 -13.61
N THR A 40 3.55 6.63 -12.79
CA THR A 40 4.92 7.15 -12.81
C THR A 40 5.85 6.29 -11.95
N ASP A 41 7.14 6.29 -12.29
CA ASP A 41 8.18 5.57 -11.56
C ASP A 41 9.16 6.49 -10.84
N SER A 42 8.88 7.80 -10.77
CA SER A 42 9.73 8.82 -10.15
C SER A 42 10.09 8.49 -8.70
N TRP A 43 9.16 7.86 -7.97
CA TRP A 43 9.34 7.46 -6.57
C TRP A 43 10.48 6.44 -6.40
N LYS A 44 10.80 5.64 -7.42
CA LYS A 44 11.88 4.64 -7.34
C LYS A 44 13.25 5.27 -7.08
N HIS A 45 13.43 6.54 -7.46
CA HIS A 45 14.68 7.27 -7.29
C HIS A 45 14.89 7.78 -5.85
N LEU A 46 13.91 7.60 -4.97
CA LEU A 46 13.99 7.97 -3.55
C LEU A 46 14.71 6.91 -2.71
N THR A 47 14.97 5.73 -3.28
CA THR A 47 15.68 4.60 -2.65
C THR A 47 16.67 4.00 -3.62
N ASP A 48 17.72 3.37 -3.10
CA ASP A 48 18.71 2.67 -3.92
C ASP A 48 18.32 1.21 -4.20
N ILE A 49 17.40 0.66 -3.40
CA ILE A 49 16.98 -0.74 -3.46
C ILE A 49 15.46 -0.80 -3.54
N HIS A 50 14.93 -1.47 -4.57
CA HIS A 50 13.49 -1.66 -4.72
C HIS A 50 12.90 -2.43 -3.52
N GLY A 51 11.77 -1.97 -3.01
CA GLY A 51 11.17 -2.52 -1.78
C GLY A 51 11.93 -2.23 -0.48
N SER A 52 12.93 -1.34 -0.49
CA SER A 52 13.54 -0.83 0.74
C SER A 52 12.73 0.33 1.31
N SER A 53 12.59 0.35 2.63
CA SER A 53 12.00 1.47 3.38
C SER A 53 13.02 2.59 3.68
N GLN A 54 14.26 2.45 3.24
CA GLN A 54 15.33 3.42 3.47
C GLN A 54 15.43 4.42 2.32
N LEU A 55 15.36 5.71 2.65
CA LEU A 55 15.62 6.78 1.70
C LEU A 55 17.11 6.86 1.35
N ASN A 56 17.41 7.09 0.08
CA ASN A 56 18.74 7.51 -0.36
C ASN A 56 18.94 9.02 -0.15
N TYR A 57 20.08 9.54 -0.60
CA TYR A 57 20.38 10.97 -0.43
C TYR A 57 19.31 11.89 -1.04
N VAL A 58 18.85 11.60 -2.26
CA VAL A 58 17.81 12.39 -2.95
C VAL A 58 16.49 12.32 -2.17
N GLY A 59 16.13 11.12 -1.72
CA GLY A 59 14.96 10.89 -0.88
C GLY A 59 15.01 11.69 0.43
N LEU A 60 16.16 11.71 1.11
CA LEU A 60 16.36 12.45 2.35
C LEU A 60 16.25 13.97 2.15
N VAL A 61 16.80 14.50 1.04
CA VAL A 61 16.67 15.93 0.71
C VAL A 61 15.19 16.29 0.53
N HIS A 62 14.45 15.53 -0.28
CA HIS A 62 13.03 15.78 -0.48
C HIS A 62 12.20 15.62 0.81
N GLN A 63 12.55 14.64 1.65
CA GLN A 63 11.89 14.44 2.94
C GLN A 63 12.10 15.64 3.86
N ARG A 64 13.33 16.15 3.97
CA ARG A 64 13.68 17.29 4.83
C ARG A 64 13.07 18.60 4.35
N LEU A 65 12.91 18.77 3.04
CA LEU A 65 12.22 19.92 2.46
C LEU A 65 10.69 19.85 2.60
N GLY A 66 10.14 18.78 3.17
CA GLY A 66 8.69 18.59 3.29
C GLY A 66 8.00 18.36 1.95
N ARG A 67 8.73 17.94 0.90
CA ARG A 67 8.14 17.70 -0.42
C ARG A 67 7.13 16.56 -0.33
N LYS A 68 5.98 16.75 -0.95
CA LYS A 68 4.95 15.72 -1.11
C LYS A 68 4.79 15.38 -2.59
N PHE A 69 4.50 14.11 -2.85
CA PHE A 69 4.22 13.51 -4.15
C PHE A 69 2.82 12.91 -4.03
N TYR A 70 1.85 13.46 -4.76
CA TYR A 70 0.44 13.02 -4.66
C TYR A 70 -0.11 13.04 -3.22
N GLY A 71 0.38 13.96 -2.38
CA GLY A 71 0.00 14.06 -0.97
C GLY A 71 0.79 13.16 0.00
N TYR A 72 1.79 12.42 -0.49
CA TYR A 72 2.65 11.53 0.31
C TYR A 72 4.10 12.03 0.35
N SER A 73 4.74 11.96 1.50
CA SER A 73 6.17 12.20 1.67
C SER A 73 6.98 11.04 1.10
N PRO A 74 8.28 11.26 0.80
CA PRO A 74 9.16 10.21 0.34
C PRO A 74 9.12 8.94 1.19
N ILE A 75 9.14 9.07 2.51
CA ILE A 75 9.13 7.90 3.40
C ILE A 75 7.78 7.18 3.39
N GLU A 76 6.66 7.89 3.24
CA GLU A 76 5.33 7.31 3.12
C GLU A 76 5.21 6.49 1.83
N LEU A 77 5.72 7.00 0.70
CA LEU A 77 5.77 6.25 -0.56
C LEU A 77 6.56 4.94 -0.43
N LEU A 78 7.76 4.97 0.17
CA LEU A 78 8.55 3.75 0.36
C LEU A 78 7.86 2.76 1.31
N LYS A 79 7.16 3.25 2.34
CA LYS A 79 6.37 2.40 3.25
C LYS A 79 5.20 1.73 2.53
N ILE A 80 4.46 2.45 1.68
CA ILE A 80 3.37 1.88 0.86
C ILE A 80 3.91 0.71 0.03
N GLU A 81 5.03 0.90 -0.68
CA GLU A 81 5.62 -0.17 -1.50
C GLU A 81 6.06 -1.37 -0.66
N THR A 82 6.76 -1.09 0.44
CA THR A 82 7.26 -2.09 1.39
C THR A 82 6.10 -2.95 1.92
N ILE A 83 4.98 -2.33 2.28
CA ILE A 83 3.78 -3.01 2.79
C ILE A 83 3.12 -3.82 1.68
N PHE A 84 2.98 -3.26 0.48
CA PHE A 84 2.42 -3.96 -0.67
C PHE A 84 3.19 -5.24 -0.98
N LEU A 85 4.52 -5.13 -1.13
CA LEU A 85 5.38 -6.27 -1.41
C LEU A 85 5.33 -7.32 -0.31
N LYS A 86 5.33 -6.91 0.97
CA LYS A 86 5.15 -7.84 2.10
C LYS A 86 3.81 -8.57 2.07
N GLY A 87 2.72 -7.85 1.79
CA GLY A 87 1.38 -8.44 1.66
C GLY A 87 1.32 -9.42 0.49
N CYS A 88 2.04 -9.14 -0.60
CA CYS A 88 2.20 -10.09 -1.71
C CYS A 88 3.18 -11.25 -1.43
N GLY A 89 3.72 -11.36 -0.22
CA GLY A 89 4.60 -12.46 0.22
C GLY A 89 6.08 -12.29 -0.16
N PHE A 90 6.52 -11.13 -0.64
CA PHE A 90 7.92 -10.90 -0.95
C PHE A 90 8.77 -10.77 0.31
N SER A 91 9.96 -11.38 0.29
CA SER A 91 11.00 -11.10 1.27
C SER A 91 11.70 -9.79 0.88
N ILE A 92 11.60 -8.77 1.73
CA ILE A 92 12.20 -7.46 1.52
C ILE A 92 13.30 -7.14 2.56
N PRO A 93 14.33 -6.33 2.21
CA PRO A 93 14.52 -5.64 0.93
C PRO A 93 14.79 -6.61 -0.23
N TYR A 94 14.17 -6.34 -1.38
CA TYR A 94 14.23 -7.23 -2.53
C TYR A 94 15.67 -7.24 -3.07
N ASN A 95 16.34 -8.38 -2.96
CA ASN A 95 17.68 -8.57 -3.49
C ASN A 95 17.59 -9.63 -4.60
N HIS A 96 18.40 -9.56 -5.65
CA HIS A 96 18.32 -10.55 -6.75
C HIS A 96 18.52 -12.02 -6.29
N LYS A 97 18.95 -12.23 -5.04
CA LYS A 97 19.13 -13.53 -4.37
C LYS A 97 17.93 -13.98 -3.52
N THR A 98 16.97 -13.12 -3.21
CA THR A 98 15.79 -13.50 -2.40
C THR A 98 14.82 -14.33 -3.24
N LYS A 99 14.37 -15.46 -2.68
CA LYS A 99 13.43 -16.37 -3.36
C LYS A 99 12.12 -15.64 -3.64
N LYS A 100 11.72 -15.62 -4.91
CA LYS A 100 10.39 -15.17 -5.32
C LYS A 100 9.33 -16.13 -4.79
N PRO A 101 8.17 -15.65 -4.32
CA PRO A 101 7.00 -16.49 -4.14
C PRO A 101 6.67 -17.21 -5.45
N ILE A 102 6.24 -18.46 -5.37
CA ILE A 102 5.93 -19.28 -6.56
C ILE A 102 4.67 -18.74 -7.31
N LYS A 103 3.85 -17.92 -6.64
CA LYS A 103 2.58 -17.38 -7.16
C LYS A 103 2.41 -15.87 -6.87
N THR A 104 3.38 -15.04 -7.24
CA THR A 104 3.34 -13.58 -6.98
C THR A 104 2.18 -12.82 -7.63
N THR A 105 1.48 -13.43 -8.60
CA THR A 105 0.42 -12.81 -9.39
C THR A 105 -0.96 -13.45 -9.17
N SER A 106 -1.14 -14.33 -8.18
CA SER A 106 -2.50 -14.82 -7.89
C SER A 106 -3.35 -13.67 -7.34
N LYS A 107 -4.62 -13.60 -7.78
CA LYS A 107 -5.53 -12.54 -7.35
C LYS A 107 -5.68 -12.46 -5.83
N ASP A 108 -5.66 -13.61 -5.14
CA ASP A 108 -5.73 -13.66 -3.68
C ASP A 108 -4.54 -12.95 -3.01
N ILE A 109 -3.31 -13.21 -3.49
CA ILE A 109 -2.09 -12.60 -2.94
C ILE A 109 -2.02 -11.11 -3.27
N LEU A 110 -2.49 -10.70 -4.45
CA LEU A 110 -2.61 -9.30 -4.82
C LEU A 110 -3.68 -8.59 -3.98
N PHE A 111 -4.77 -9.28 -3.66
CA PHE A 111 -5.82 -8.76 -2.79
C PHE A 111 -5.34 -8.57 -1.36
N ASP A 112 -4.56 -9.52 -0.81
CA ASP A 112 -3.93 -9.36 0.50
C ASP A 112 -2.97 -8.16 0.53
N GLY A 113 -2.16 -8.00 -0.51
CA GLY A 113 -1.29 -6.83 -0.70
C GLY A 113 -2.09 -5.52 -0.78
N LEU A 114 -3.18 -5.51 -1.54
CA LEU A 114 -4.10 -4.37 -1.67
C LEU A 114 -4.72 -3.99 -0.32
N CYS A 115 -5.26 -4.96 0.42
CA CYS A 115 -5.85 -4.76 1.74
C CYS A 115 -4.84 -4.19 2.74
N ALA A 116 -3.60 -4.70 2.73
CA ALA A 116 -2.52 -4.20 3.59
C ALA A 116 -2.18 -2.72 3.28
N VAL A 117 -2.13 -2.34 1.99
CA VAL A 117 -1.92 -0.96 1.58
C VAL A 117 -3.07 -0.06 2.01
N ILE A 118 -4.32 -0.45 1.72
CA ILE A 118 -5.50 0.36 2.09
C ILE A 118 -5.55 0.57 3.61
N SER A 119 -5.26 -0.47 4.39
CA SER A 119 -5.19 -0.37 5.85
C SER A 119 -4.18 0.69 6.30
N TYR A 120 -3.00 0.73 5.69
CA TYR A 120 -1.98 1.74 5.97
C TYR A 120 -2.37 3.14 5.51
N LEU A 121 -3.04 3.26 4.35
CA LEU A 121 -3.55 4.56 3.88
C LEU A 121 -4.61 5.12 4.82
N CYS A 122 -5.50 4.27 5.36
CA CYS A 122 -6.46 4.65 6.39
C CYS A 122 -5.77 5.16 7.67
N GLU A 123 -4.69 4.50 8.13
CA GLU A 123 -3.89 4.95 9.27
C GLU A 123 -3.28 6.35 9.05
N LEU A 124 -2.81 6.64 7.83
CA LEU A 124 -2.25 7.96 7.48
C LEU A 124 -3.27 9.10 7.51
N ASP A 125 -4.57 8.79 7.43
CA ASP A 125 -5.68 9.75 7.47
C ASP A 125 -6.46 9.69 8.80
N ASP A 126 -6.00 8.90 9.78
CA ASP A 126 -6.69 8.68 11.07
C ASP A 126 -8.16 8.23 10.90
N VAL A 127 -8.39 7.34 9.91
CA VAL A 127 -9.71 6.76 9.65
C VAL A 127 -9.69 5.25 9.89
N ASP A 128 -10.85 4.72 10.29
CA ASP A 128 -11.05 3.27 10.39
C ASP A 128 -10.77 2.58 9.05
N ASN A 129 -10.18 1.38 9.13
CA ASN A 129 -9.90 0.56 7.96
C ASN A 129 -11.20 0.23 7.21
N VAL A 130 -11.34 0.75 6.00
CA VAL A 130 -12.54 0.56 5.16
C VAL A 130 -12.70 -0.88 4.66
N MET A 131 -11.63 -1.69 4.71
CA MET A 131 -11.64 -3.10 4.33
C MET A 131 -11.96 -4.03 5.52
N ASP A 132 -12.04 -3.49 6.74
CA ASP A 132 -12.36 -4.28 7.93
C ASP A 132 -13.87 -4.44 8.10
N TYR A 133 -14.42 -5.44 7.41
CA TYR A 133 -15.83 -5.81 7.54
C TYR A 133 -16.11 -6.63 8.80
N SER A 134 -15.10 -6.98 9.63
CA SER A 134 -15.28 -7.77 10.85
C SER A 134 -16.25 -7.08 11.82
N LYS A 135 -16.19 -5.75 11.86
CA LYS A 135 -17.10 -4.89 12.64
C LYS A 135 -18.58 -5.05 12.25
N LEU A 136 -18.88 -5.47 11.01
CA LEU A 136 -20.26 -5.74 10.57
C LEU A 136 -20.81 -7.07 11.12
N PHE A 137 -19.92 -7.97 11.54
CA PHE A 137 -20.26 -9.28 12.09
C PHE A 137 -20.17 -9.34 13.62
N GLU A 138 -19.72 -8.25 14.27
CA GLU A 138 -19.86 -8.04 15.71
C GLU A 138 -21.34 -7.79 16.06
N PHE A 139 -22.18 -8.83 15.90
CA PHE A 139 -23.51 -8.83 16.46
C PHE A 139 -23.41 -8.95 17.99
N GLU A 140 -24.12 -8.05 18.67
CA GLU A 140 -24.30 -7.96 20.12
C GLU A 140 -24.49 -9.33 20.78
N ASN A 141 -23.45 -9.85 21.45
CA ASN A 141 -23.57 -10.87 22.49
C ASN A 141 -24.19 -10.31 23.80
N THR A 142 -25.04 -9.28 23.72
CA THR A 142 -25.65 -8.57 24.85
C THR A 142 -27.13 -8.92 25.03
N SER A 143 -27.53 -10.17 24.79
CA SER A 143 -28.82 -10.75 25.18
C SER A 143 -28.70 -12.28 25.14
N LYS A 144 -28.68 -13.08 26.22
CA LYS A 144 -29.36 -13.01 27.52
C LYS A 144 -28.57 -13.84 28.56
N ASN A 145 -27.92 -13.18 29.51
CA ASN A 145 -27.79 -13.68 30.88
C ASN A 145 -28.74 -12.85 31.74
N LYS A 146 -29.99 -13.29 31.84
CA LYS A 146 -30.91 -12.84 32.89
C LYS A 146 -31.67 -14.06 33.40
N VAL A 147 -31.19 -14.50 34.56
CA VAL A 147 -31.88 -15.11 35.71
C VAL A 147 -32.79 -16.29 35.43
#